data_AF-A0A9P0X9J3-F1
#
_entry.id   AF-A0A9P0X9J3-F1
#
_cell.length_a   1.000
_cell.length_b   1.000
_cell.length_c   1.000
_cell.angle_alpha   90.00
_cell.angle_beta   90.00
_cell.angle_gamma   90.00
#
_symmetry.space_group_name_H-M   'P 1'
#
loop_
_entity.id
_entity.type
_entity.pdbx_description
1 polymer ?
#
loop_
_entity_poly.entity_id
_entity_poly.type
_entity_poly.pdbx_seq_one_letter_code
_entity_poly.pdbx_strand_id
1 'polypeptide(L)'
;MADRGPPNPITNGIQAAVLEWIRSLDLELISLLLARSWPMSILDISEPRWRPTEVTDTDNVVRMDRRQRFLRWDRRPPNEIFLEGFVPIVTRENPDWEETDMYGFAKNNHPSVFVSTTKTQKKCLDT
;
A
#
# COMPACT_ATOMS: atom_id res chain seq x y z
N MET A 1 25.74 -18.56 0.13
CA MET A 1 24.31 -18.87 0.30
C MET A 1 23.72 -17.68 1.03
N ALA A 2 22.89 -16.88 0.36
CA ALA A 2 22.30 -15.69 0.99
C ALA A 2 21.27 -16.16 2.02
N ASP A 3 21.47 -15.73 3.25
CA ASP A 3 20.54 -15.88 4.37
C ASP A 3 19.22 -15.21 3.97
N ARG A 4 18.26 -16.02 3.50
CA ARG A 4 16.88 -15.55 3.30
C ARG A 4 16.35 -15.36 4.71
N GLY A 5 16.18 -14.10 5.10
CA GLY A 5 15.65 -13.70 6.40
C GLY A 5 14.33 -14.40 6.77
N PRO A 6 13.77 -14.10 7.96
CA PRO A 6 12.64 -14.84 8.49
C PRO A 6 11.48 -14.91 7.49
N PRO A 7 10.62 -15.95 7.58
CA PRO A 7 9.50 -16.14 6.65
C PRO A 7 8.73 -14.82 6.50
N ASN A 8 8.32 -14.52 5.26
CA ASN A 8 7.63 -13.30 4.86
C ASN A 8 6.79 -12.74 6.01
N PRO A 9 7.08 -11.51 6.48
CA PRO A 9 6.48 -11.03 7.71
C PRO A 9 4.96 -10.95 7.54
N ILE A 10 4.23 -11.41 8.55
CA ILE A 10 2.77 -11.46 8.54
C ILE A 10 2.23 -10.06 8.23
N THR A 11 1.25 -9.96 7.32
CA THR A 11 0.65 -8.69 6.91
C THR A 11 -0.87 -8.77 6.93
N ASN A 12 -1.51 -7.65 7.20
CA ASN A 12 -2.96 -7.49 7.04
C ASN A 12 -3.36 -7.23 5.57
N GLY A 13 -2.39 -7.06 4.65
CA GLY A 13 -2.62 -6.95 3.21
C GLY A 13 -3.65 -5.87 2.85
N ILE A 14 -4.74 -6.31 2.23
CA ILE A 14 -5.85 -5.48 1.73
C ILE A 14 -7.04 -5.39 2.69
N GLN A 15 -6.86 -5.70 3.99
CA GLN A 15 -7.95 -5.64 4.98
C GLN A 15 -8.65 -4.27 5.05
N ALA A 16 -7.94 -3.19 4.71
CA ALA A 16 -8.48 -1.83 4.70
C ALA A 16 -9.21 -1.44 3.39
N ALA A 17 -9.30 -2.34 2.40
CA ALA A 17 -9.94 -2.05 1.13
C ALA A 17 -11.46 -1.85 1.29
N VAL A 18 -11.97 -0.77 0.68
CA VAL A 18 -13.42 -0.48 0.61
C VAL A 18 -14.09 -1.15 -0.60
N LEU A 19 -13.33 -1.45 -1.66
CA LEU A 19 -13.84 -2.13 -2.84
C LEU A 19 -13.93 -3.63 -2.56
N GLU A 20 -15.13 -4.19 -2.64
CA GLU A 20 -15.39 -5.58 -2.26
C GLU A 20 -14.62 -6.58 -3.15
N TRP A 21 -14.54 -6.32 -4.45
CA TRP A 21 -13.79 -7.20 -5.36
C TRP A 21 -12.32 -7.26 -4.96
N ILE A 22 -11.70 -6.14 -4.56
CA ILE A 22 -10.33 -6.14 -4.01
C ILE A 22 -10.31 -6.92 -2.69
N ARG A 23 -11.21 -6.61 -1.76
CA ARG A 23 -11.25 -7.21 -0.42
C ARG A 23 -11.40 -8.74 -0.43
N SER A 24 -12.04 -9.28 -1.46
CA SER A 24 -12.24 -10.72 -1.66
C SER A 24 -11.07 -11.46 -2.34
N LEU A 25 -10.09 -10.72 -2.88
CA LEU A 25 -8.93 -11.33 -3.54
C LEU A 25 -7.96 -11.93 -2.53
N ASP A 26 -7.28 -12.99 -2.96
CA ASP A 26 -6.10 -13.47 -2.27
C ASP A 26 -4.95 -12.45 -2.39
N LEU A 27 -4.11 -12.41 -1.36
CA LEU A 27 -2.96 -11.51 -1.28
C LEU A 27 -1.99 -11.72 -2.44
N GLU A 28 -1.83 -12.96 -2.90
CA GLU A 28 -0.99 -13.29 -4.06
C GLU A 28 -1.52 -12.68 -5.36
N LEU A 29 -2.84 -12.76 -5.58
CA LEU A 29 -3.47 -12.21 -6.79
C LEU A 29 -3.37 -10.69 -6.83
N ILE A 30 -3.64 -10.01 -5.71
CA ILE A 30 -3.47 -8.55 -5.68
C ILE A 30 -1.99 -8.19 -5.86
N SER A 31 -1.05 -8.91 -5.24
CA SER A 31 0.40 -8.67 -5.42
C SER A 31 0.84 -8.82 -6.87
N LEU A 32 0.27 -9.77 -7.61
CA LEU A 32 0.48 -9.92 -9.04
C LEU A 32 -0.05 -8.69 -9.80
N LEU A 33 -1.26 -8.22 -9.52
CA LEU A 33 -1.82 -7.02 -10.16
C LEU A 33 -0.95 -5.77 -9.94
N LEU A 34 -0.33 -5.64 -8.76
CA LEU A 34 0.56 -4.52 -8.40
C LEU A 34 1.85 -4.49 -9.22
N ALA A 35 2.40 -5.66 -9.56
CA ALA A 35 3.74 -5.81 -10.11
C ALA A 35 3.81 -6.33 -11.55
N ARG A 36 2.71 -6.84 -12.11
CA ARG A 36 2.67 -7.46 -13.46
C ARG A 36 3.18 -6.56 -14.59
N SER A 37 3.17 -5.25 -14.40
CA SER A 37 3.60 -4.26 -15.39
C SER A 37 4.97 -3.66 -15.09
N TRP A 38 5.65 -4.13 -14.05
CA TRP A 38 6.99 -3.65 -13.72
C TRP A 38 8.00 -4.08 -14.80
N PRO A 39 8.92 -3.19 -15.21
CA PRO A 39 10.02 -3.59 -16.08
C PRO A 39 10.86 -4.71 -15.43
N MET A 40 11.44 -5.59 -16.25
CA MET A 40 12.32 -6.67 -15.76
C MET A 40 13.45 -6.15 -14.86
N SER A 41 14.03 -4.99 -15.20
CA SER A 41 15.06 -4.35 -14.40
C SER A 41 14.61 -3.97 -12.98
N ILE A 42 13.32 -3.79 -12.75
CA ILE A 42 12.74 -3.55 -11.41
C ILE A 42 12.40 -4.89 -10.75
N LEU A 43 11.80 -5.84 -11.49
CA LEU A 43 11.43 -7.16 -10.99
C LEU A 43 12.64 -7.97 -10.48
N ASP A 44 13.81 -7.81 -11.09
CA ASP A 44 15.03 -8.54 -10.70
C ASP A 44 15.59 -8.11 -9.33
N ILE A 45 15.24 -6.90 -8.87
CA ILE A 45 15.79 -6.29 -7.64
C ILE A 45 14.71 -5.92 -6.61
N SER A 46 13.43 -6.05 -6.96
CA SER A 46 12.31 -5.57 -6.17
C SER A 46 11.19 -6.59 -6.11
N GLU A 47 10.42 -6.52 -5.04
CA GLU A 47 9.20 -7.29 -4.84
C GLU A 47 8.14 -6.38 -4.19
N PRO A 48 6.84 -6.61 -4.41
CA PRO A 48 5.80 -5.94 -3.64
C PRO A 48 5.97 -6.17 -2.13
N ARG A 49 6.22 -5.10 -1.38
CA ARG A 49 6.38 -5.16 0.07
C ARG A 49 5.15 -4.62 0.77
N TRP A 50 4.27 -5.52 1.17
CA TRP A 50 3.19 -5.21 2.09
C TRP A 50 3.75 -4.82 3.45
N ARG A 51 3.06 -3.87 4.10
CA ARG A 51 3.45 -3.47 5.46
C ARG A 51 3.18 -4.64 6.42
N PRO A 52 4.18 -5.06 7.21
CA PRO A 52 3.99 -6.11 8.20
C PRO A 52 3.10 -5.65 9.35
N THR A 53 2.51 -6.60 10.09
CA THR A 53 1.67 -6.33 11.28
C THR A 53 2.45 -5.59 12.37
N GLU A 54 3.75 -5.86 12.49
CA GLU A 54 4.69 -5.10 13.33
C GLU A 54 5.75 -4.45 12.45
N VAL A 55 5.88 -3.14 12.55
CA VAL A 55 6.76 -2.32 11.70
C VAL A 55 7.62 -1.39 12.55
N THR A 56 8.89 -1.25 12.17
CA THR A 56 9.74 -0.17 12.68
C THR A 56 9.30 1.15 12.05
N ASP A 57 8.78 2.06 12.87
CA ASP A 57 8.28 3.36 12.42
C ASP A 57 9.41 4.37 12.16
N THR A 58 9.08 5.58 11.70
CA THR A 58 10.04 6.62 11.29
C THR A 58 10.95 7.12 12.41
N ASP A 59 10.57 6.91 13.68
CA ASP A 59 11.36 7.21 14.88
C ASP A 59 12.07 5.98 15.45
N ASN A 60 12.28 4.93 14.65
CA ASN A 60 12.90 3.66 15.01
C ASN A 60 12.16 2.85 16.10
N VAL A 61 10.94 3.25 16.48
CA VAL A 61 10.12 2.49 17.45
C VAL A 61 9.29 1.43 16.72
N VAL A 62 9.33 0.19 17.20
CA VAL A 62 8.48 -0.90 16.70
C VAL A 62 7.03 -0.66 17.12
N ARG A 63 6.10 -0.69 16.16
CA ARG A 63 4.66 -0.49 16.38
C ARG A 63 3.83 -1.48 15.58
N MET A 64 2.63 -1.76 16.08
CA MET A 64 1.60 -2.38 15.25
C MET A 64 1.28 -1.49 14.06
N ASP A 65 0.97 -2.09 12.92
CA ASP A 65 0.65 -1.43 11.65
C ASP A 65 -0.47 -0.38 11.78
N ARG A 66 -1.50 -0.66 12.59
CA ARG A 66 -2.60 0.26 12.91
C ARG A 66 -2.19 1.45 13.78
N ARG A 67 -1.02 1.42 14.41
CA ARG A 67 -0.48 2.49 15.27
C ARG A 67 0.57 3.35 14.58
N GLN A 68 1.02 2.96 13.39
CA GLN A 68 1.81 3.84 12.54
C GLN A 68 0.90 4.93 11.97
N ARG A 69 1.24 6.20 12.20
CA ARG A 69 0.38 7.34 11.83
C ARG A 69 0.59 7.72 10.38
N PHE A 70 -0.43 7.52 9.56
CA PHE A 70 -0.48 7.97 8.17
C PHE A 70 -1.27 9.26 8.03
N LEU A 71 -0.90 10.04 7.03
CA LEU A 71 -1.55 11.28 6.64
C LEU A 71 -2.01 11.18 5.19
N ARG A 72 -3.16 11.78 4.89
CA ARG A 72 -3.64 11.97 3.53
C ARG A 72 -4.15 13.39 3.38
N TRP A 73 -3.64 14.10 2.39
CA TRP A 73 -4.15 15.41 1.99
C TRP A 73 -5.20 15.18 0.91
N ASP A 74 -6.47 15.44 1.25
CA ASP A 74 -7.60 15.29 0.35
C ASP A 74 -8.43 16.60 0.40
N ARG A 75 -8.97 17.02 -0.73
CA ARG A 75 -9.78 18.24 -0.82
C ARG A 75 -11.26 17.97 -0.53
N ARG A 76 -11.67 16.71 -0.52
CA ARG A 76 -13.04 16.31 -0.23
C ARG A 76 -13.40 16.59 1.23
N PRO A 77 -14.65 16.97 1.51
CA PRO A 77 -15.08 17.35 2.85
C PRO A 77 -15.20 16.13 3.77
N PRO A 78 -15.22 16.36 5.11
CA PRO A 78 -15.39 15.29 6.09
C PRO A 78 -16.65 14.45 5.89
N ASN A 79 -17.77 15.07 5.46
CA ASN A 79 -19.04 14.36 5.27
C ASN A 79 -18.95 13.23 4.25
N GLU A 80 -18.10 13.38 3.23
CA GLU A 80 -17.86 12.33 2.23
C GLU A 80 -16.86 11.30 2.77
N ILE A 81 -15.70 11.75 3.27
CA ILE A 81 -14.62 10.86 3.71
C ILE A 81 -14.98 10.03 4.94
N PHE A 82 -15.72 10.58 5.89
CA PHE A 82 -16.12 9.83 7.10
C PHE A 82 -17.28 8.89 6.85
N LEU A 83 -18.06 9.11 5.79
CA LEU A 83 -19.15 8.23 5.41
C LEU A 83 -18.66 7.07 4.54
N GLU A 84 -17.92 7.38 3.47
CA GLU A 84 -17.53 6.41 2.44
C GLU A 84 -16.11 5.88 2.61
N GLY A 85 -15.31 6.52 3.47
CA GLY A 85 -13.88 6.30 3.53
C GLY A 85 -13.15 6.93 2.35
N PHE A 86 -11.97 6.43 2.05
CA PHE A 86 -11.23 6.82 0.85
C PHE A 86 -11.46 5.79 -0.25
N VAL A 87 -12.45 6.07 -1.10
CA VAL A 87 -12.68 5.31 -2.34
C VAL A 87 -11.64 5.75 -3.40
N PRO A 88 -10.95 4.82 -4.10
CA PRO A 88 -10.03 5.15 -5.18
C PRO A 88 -10.78 5.64 -6.43
N ILE A 89 -10.05 6.22 -7.39
CA ILE A 89 -10.66 6.77 -8.61
C ILE A 89 -11.19 5.64 -9.51
N VAL A 90 -10.42 4.56 -9.66
CA VAL A 90 -10.81 3.40 -10.46
C VAL A 90 -11.44 2.36 -9.54
N THR A 91 -12.71 2.04 -9.79
CA THR A 91 -13.49 1.12 -8.94
C THR A 91 -13.97 -0.14 -9.67
N ARG A 92 -13.87 -0.19 -11.00
CA ARG A 92 -14.30 -1.34 -11.84
C ARG A 92 -13.52 -2.62 -11.52
N GLU A 93 -14.17 -3.77 -11.66
CA GLU A 93 -13.59 -5.09 -11.34
C GLU A 93 -12.56 -5.58 -12.37
N ASN A 94 -12.60 -5.05 -13.58
CA ASN A 94 -11.64 -5.37 -14.64
C ASN A 94 -10.85 -4.11 -15.02
N PRO A 95 -9.92 -3.63 -14.18
CA PRO A 95 -9.10 -2.45 -14.45
C PRO A 95 -8.01 -2.74 -15.50
N ASP A 96 -7.54 -1.68 -16.17
CA ASP A 96 -6.43 -1.78 -17.10
C ASP A 96 -5.11 -2.03 -16.34
N TRP A 97 -4.06 -2.40 -17.07
CA TRP A 97 -2.77 -2.74 -16.48
C TRP A 97 -2.10 -1.53 -15.83
N GLU A 98 -2.26 -0.34 -16.42
CA GLU A 98 -1.76 0.93 -15.87
C GLU A 98 -2.50 1.36 -14.61
N GLU A 99 -3.77 0.99 -14.46
CA GLU A 99 -4.61 1.36 -13.31
C GLU A 99 -4.29 0.50 -12.06
N THR A 100 -3.63 -0.64 -12.25
CA THR A 100 -3.17 -1.52 -11.16
C THR A 100 -1.66 -1.45 -10.91
N ASP A 101 -0.89 -0.80 -11.79
CA ASP A 101 0.57 -0.72 -11.68
C ASP A 101 1.00 0.19 -10.52
N MET A 102 1.60 -0.41 -9.49
CA MET A 102 2.10 0.33 -8.33
C MET A 102 3.29 1.24 -8.69
N TYR A 103 4.15 0.85 -9.64
CA TYR A 103 5.32 1.63 -10.01
C TYR A 103 4.91 2.88 -10.79
N GLY A 104 4.05 2.71 -11.81
CA GLY A 104 3.45 3.80 -12.57
C GLY A 104 2.63 4.75 -11.69
N PHE A 105 1.85 4.20 -10.75
CA PHE A 105 1.12 5.01 -9.77
C PHE A 105 2.05 5.85 -8.89
N ALA A 106 3.09 5.24 -8.29
CA ALA A 106 4.03 5.96 -7.45
C ALA A 106 4.79 7.06 -8.20
N LYS A 107 5.08 6.83 -9.49
CA LYS A 107 5.83 7.76 -10.34
C LYS A 107 4.98 8.91 -10.88
N ASN A 108 3.78 8.63 -11.37
CA ASN A 108 2.98 9.57 -12.16
C ASN A 108 1.65 9.96 -11.51
N ASN A 109 1.20 9.21 -10.49
CA ASN A 109 -0.07 9.42 -9.79
C ASN A 109 -1.29 9.51 -10.73
N HIS A 110 -1.30 8.69 -11.78
CA HIS A 110 -2.44 8.54 -12.69
C HIS A 110 -3.65 7.92 -11.97
N PRO A 111 -4.89 8.10 -12.50
CA PRO A 111 -6.07 7.39 -12.01
C PRO A 111 -5.82 5.89 -11.87
N SER A 112 -6.14 5.34 -10.71
CA SER A 112 -5.81 3.96 -10.34
C SER A 112 -6.69 3.46 -9.20
N VAL A 113 -6.49 2.19 -8.82
CA VAL A 113 -7.14 1.54 -7.67
C VAL A 113 -6.54 1.95 -6.32
N PHE A 114 -5.53 2.83 -6.32
CA PHE A 114 -4.77 3.20 -5.13
C PHE A 114 -5.29 4.44 -4.42
N VAL A 115 -5.13 4.45 -3.10
CA VAL A 115 -5.28 5.62 -2.26
C VAL A 115 -3.94 5.92 -1.61
N SER A 116 -3.26 6.96 -2.09
CA SER A 116 -1.97 7.37 -1.53
C SER A 116 -2.11 7.96 -0.12
N THR A 117 -1.14 7.62 0.73
CA THR A 117 -0.93 8.18 2.07
C THR A 117 0.58 8.39 2.31
N THR A 118 0.94 9.25 3.26
CA THR A 118 2.32 9.48 3.66
C THR A 118 2.54 9.20 5.14
N LYS A 119 3.70 8.64 5.49
CA LYS A 119 4.07 8.38 6.89
C LYS A 119 4.33 9.69 7.62
N THR A 120 3.87 9.79 8.87
CA THR A 120 4.25 10.92 9.73
C THR A 120 5.74 10.83 10.05
N GLN A 121 6.49 11.90 9.76
CA GLN A 121 7.89 12.00 10.17
C GLN A 121 7.95 12.46 11.62
N LYS A 122 8.45 11.59 12.50
CA LYS A 122 8.76 11.94 13.88
C LYS A 122 10.27 12.03 14.01
N LYS A 123 10.78 13.08 14.65
CA LYS A 123 12.20 13.15 14.99
C LYS A 123 12.51 12.03 15.99
N CYS A 124 13.57 11.27 15.75
CA CYS A 124 14.22 10.53 16.82
C CYS A 124 14.65 11.55 17.89
N LEU A 125 14.19 11.37 19.11
CA LEU A 125 14.82 12.02 20.25
C LEU A 125 16.06 11.17 20.54
N ASP A 126 17.23 11.67 20.14
CA ASP A 126 18.49 11.13 20.61
C ASP A 126 18.55 11.41 22.12
N THR A 127 18.24 10.40 22.94
CA THR A 127 18.44 10.41 24.40
C THR A 127 19.34 9.27 24.79
#